data_AF-A0A913X6P3-F1
#
_entry.id   AF-A0A913X6P3-F1
#
_cell.length_a   1.000
_cell.length_b   1.000
_cell.length_c   1.000
_cell.angle_alpha   90.00
_cell.angle_beta   90.00
_cell.angle_gamma   90.00
#
_symmetry.space_group_name_H-M   'P 1'
#
loop_
_entity.id
_entity.type
_entity.pdbx_description
1 polymer ?
#
loop_
_entity_poly.entity_id
_entity_poly.type
_entity_poly.pdbx_seq_one_letter_code
_entity_poly.pdbx_strand_id
1 'polypeptide(L)'
;MEAKTCLVKKKILFVGDSTNRGMMYYLMQKINGSLHQWEKTHSMKVYSSALNDDQTSVSFAYFPQFWLPSYRKPDFLKALHHLMAKFMPLYNSTDTILVVGGVQWLRPSHVTAIKSTLISLGLSGIKVIIKTLGSGFHLPVPGVVELDSEGQMKVSRRNELLIKTSVAAGFEVIDTHTMTITRYKEFLTGKCGCHFHKVVDLKSHSKEVVDILRDEQKNGHPRYHVLGSINSAYSDIMISRMCS
;
A
#
# COMPACT_ATOMS: atom_id res chain seq x y z
N MET A 1 -0.30 -2.17 -21.17
CA MET A 1 -1.09 -3.36 -20.79
C MET A 1 -2.07 -2.96 -19.70
N GLU A 2 -3.34 -3.32 -19.82
CA GLU A 2 -4.38 -2.98 -18.84
C GLU A 2 -4.18 -3.75 -17.53
N ALA A 3 -4.38 -3.10 -16.38
CA ALA A 3 -4.16 -3.68 -15.05
C ALA A 3 -4.96 -4.98 -14.83
N LYS A 4 -6.20 -5.01 -15.34
CA LYS A 4 -7.09 -6.18 -15.29
C LYS A 4 -6.44 -7.42 -15.90
N THR A 5 -6.00 -7.31 -17.16
CA THR A 5 -5.41 -8.42 -17.92
C THR A 5 -4.07 -8.88 -17.36
N CYS A 6 -3.21 -7.92 -16.99
CA CYS A 6 -1.89 -8.20 -16.44
C CYS A 6 -1.93 -8.99 -15.11
N LEU A 7 -2.91 -8.68 -14.26
CA LEU A 7 -2.97 -9.20 -12.90
C LEU A 7 -3.77 -10.50 -12.78
N VAL A 8 -4.19 -11.08 -13.91
CA VAL A 8 -4.77 -12.42 -13.99
C VAL A 8 -3.83 -13.45 -13.35
N LYS A 9 -4.40 -14.32 -12.52
CA LYS A 9 -3.74 -15.40 -11.75
C LYS A 9 -2.70 -14.92 -10.72
N LYS A 10 -2.62 -13.62 -10.45
CA LYS A 10 -1.68 -13.07 -9.47
C LYS A 10 -2.20 -13.19 -8.03
N LYS A 11 -1.28 -13.45 -7.10
CA LYS A 11 -1.49 -13.39 -5.65
C LYS A 11 -0.72 -12.22 -5.08
N ILE A 12 -1.43 -11.22 -4.56
CA ILE A 12 -0.84 -9.93 -4.16
C ILE A 12 -0.95 -9.78 -2.64
N LEU A 13 0.18 -9.68 -1.96
CA LEU A 13 0.30 -9.54 -0.52
C LEU A 13 0.68 -8.11 -0.19
N PHE A 14 -0.10 -7.46 0.66
CA PHE A 14 0.23 -6.15 1.21
C PHE A 14 0.57 -6.26 2.68
N VAL A 15 1.70 -5.68 3.10
CA VAL A 15 2.01 -5.47 4.51
C VAL A 15 2.46 -4.03 4.72
N GLY A 16 1.76 -3.30 5.57
CA GLY A 16 2.09 -1.90 5.81
C GLY A 16 0.97 -1.10 6.43
N ASP A 17 1.11 0.22 6.32
CA ASP A 17 0.26 1.18 7.00
C ASP A 17 -1.05 1.48 6.23
N SER A 18 -1.77 2.52 6.68
CA SER A 18 -3.02 2.97 6.05
C SER A 18 -2.85 3.40 4.59
N THR A 19 -1.69 3.91 4.19
CA THR A 19 -1.42 4.30 2.80
C THR A 19 -1.32 3.04 1.92
N ASN A 20 -0.66 1.97 2.38
CA ASN A 20 -0.68 0.68 1.67
C ASN A 20 -2.09 0.12 1.52
N ARG A 21 -2.94 0.28 2.55
CA ARG A 21 -4.35 -0.09 2.46
C ARG A 21 -5.09 0.72 1.40
N GLY A 22 -4.78 2.02 1.26
CA GLY A 22 -5.30 2.88 0.20
C GLY A 22 -4.90 2.40 -1.20
N MET A 23 -3.62 2.04 -1.38
CA MET A 23 -3.11 1.45 -2.63
C MET A 23 -3.80 0.14 -2.97
N MET A 24 -4.02 -0.72 -1.97
CA MET A 24 -4.73 -1.99 -2.14
C MET A 24 -6.17 -1.77 -2.62
N TYR A 25 -6.92 -0.88 -1.98
CA TYR A 25 -8.30 -0.61 -2.39
C TYR A 25 -8.38 0.06 -3.76
N TYR A 26 -7.43 0.94 -4.09
CA TYR A 26 -7.35 1.53 -5.42
C TYR A 26 -7.09 0.45 -6.49
N LEU A 27 -6.17 -0.47 -6.23
CA LEU A 27 -5.92 -1.62 -7.09
C LEU A 27 -7.18 -2.46 -7.29
N MET A 28 -7.86 -2.82 -6.19
CA MET A 28 -9.10 -3.61 -6.24
C MET A 28 -10.18 -2.91 -7.07
N GLN A 29 -10.36 -1.60 -6.89
CA GLN A 29 -11.27 -0.80 -7.70
C GLN A 29 -10.89 -0.85 -9.18
N LYS A 30 -9.60 -0.69 -9.51
CA LYS A 30 -9.12 -0.64 -10.89
C LYS A 30 -9.30 -1.97 -11.63
N ILE A 31 -9.04 -3.10 -10.98
CA ILE A 31 -9.17 -4.43 -11.62
C ILE A 31 -10.62 -4.92 -11.73
N ASN A 32 -11.49 -4.47 -10.82
CA ASN A 32 -12.92 -4.82 -10.84
C ASN A 32 -13.79 -3.81 -11.58
N GLY A 33 -13.26 -2.63 -11.92
CA GLY A 33 -14.05 -1.48 -12.38
C GLY A 33 -14.83 -0.78 -11.26
N SER A 34 -14.98 -1.40 -10.08
CA SER A 34 -15.66 -0.80 -8.92
C SER A 34 -15.16 -1.38 -7.59
N LEU A 35 -15.40 -0.66 -6.49
CA LEU A 35 -15.09 -1.14 -5.14
C LEU A 35 -16.37 -1.49 -4.37
N HIS A 36 -16.58 -2.78 -4.13
CA HIS A 36 -17.76 -3.29 -3.41
C HIS A 36 -17.53 -3.45 -1.91
N GLN A 37 -16.29 -3.72 -1.50
CA GLN A 37 -15.92 -3.99 -0.11
C GLN A 37 -14.87 -2.98 0.35
N TRP A 38 -15.15 -2.32 1.47
CA TRP A 38 -14.20 -1.48 2.17
C TRP A 38 -14.39 -1.65 3.67
N GLU A 39 -13.29 -1.76 4.38
CA GLU A 39 -13.25 -1.75 5.83
C GLU A 39 -12.00 -1.00 6.31
N LYS A 40 -12.17 -0.16 7.33
CA LYS A 40 -11.05 0.39 8.11
C LYS A 40 -10.53 -0.69 9.06
N THR A 41 -9.95 -1.75 8.51
CA THR A 41 -9.38 -2.86 9.29
C THR A 41 -7.93 -2.58 9.67
N HIS A 42 -7.61 -2.97 10.91
CA HIS A 42 -6.25 -3.07 11.44
C HIS A 42 -5.82 -4.53 11.62
N SER A 43 -6.67 -5.48 11.24
CA SER A 43 -6.40 -6.91 11.25
C SER A 43 -6.05 -7.41 9.85
N MET A 44 -5.58 -8.65 9.78
CA MET A 44 -5.25 -9.30 8.52
C MET A 44 -6.50 -9.69 7.74
N LYS A 45 -6.53 -9.37 6.45
CA LYS A 45 -7.64 -9.69 5.54
C LYS A 45 -7.13 -10.42 4.30
N VAL A 46 -7.98 -11.30 3.78
CA VAL A 46 -7.78 -12.01 2.52
C VAL A 46 -9.02 -11.77 1.67
N TYR A 47 -8.81 -11.30 0.46
CA TYR A 47 -9.81 -11.06 -0.58
C TYR A 47 -9.49 -12.01 -1.73
N SER A 48 -10.08 -13.19 -1.69
CA SER A 48 -9.83 -14.25 -2.69
C SER A 48 -11.05 -14.53 -3.59
N SER A 49 -12.22 -14.01 -3.24
CA SER A 49 -13.45 -14.15 -4.01
C SER A 49 -13.89 -12.80 -4.57
N ALA A 50 -14.39 -12.81 -5.81
CA ALA A 50 -14.90 -11.69 -6.59
C ALA A 50 -13.89 -10.61 -7.02
N LEU A 51 -12.58 -10.91 -7.02
CA LEU A 51 -11.56 -10.01 -7.55
C LEU A 51 -11.09 -10.45 -8.94
N ASN A 52 -11.16 -9.53 -9.90
CA ASN A 52 -10.76 -9.73 -11.29
C ASN A 52 -11.36 -11.01 -11.90
N ASP A 53 -12.69 -11.16 -11.79
CA ASP A 53 -13.43 -12.34 -12.23
C ASP A 53 -12.89 -13.65 -11.60
N ASP A 54 -12.60 -13.61 -10.30
CA ASP A 54 -11.99 -14.69 -9.50
C ASP A 54 -10.57 -15.10 -9.93
N GLN A 55 -9.90 -14.28 -10.74
CA GLN A 55 -8.56 -14.57 -11.24
C GLN A 55 -7.45 -13.92 -10.42
N THR A 56 -7.75 -12.98 -9.51
CA THR A 56 -6.72 -12.33 -8.68
C THR A 56 -7.08 -12.47 -7.22
N SER A 57 -6.09 -12.76 -6.37
CA SER A 57 -6.28 -12.74 -4.91
C SER A 57 -5.42 -11.67 -4.27
N VAL A 58 -5.95 -10.99 -3.27
CA VAL A 58 -5.26 -9.93 -2.52
C VAL A 58 -5.31 -10.23 -1.03
N SER A 59 -4.21 -10.00 -0.31
CA SER A 59 -4.19 -10.03 1.15
C SER A 59 -3.57 -8.77 1.73
N PHE A 60 -3.94 -8.42 2.95
CA PHE A 60 -3.42 -7.26 3.65
C PHE A 60 -3.18 -7.54 5.13
N ALA A 61 -2.02 -7.10 5.63
CA ALA A 61 -1.71 -7.02 7.05
C ALA A 61 -1.31 -5.60 7.44
N TYR A 62 -2.00 -5.03 8.43
CA TYR A 62 -1.66 -3.71 8.94
C TYR A 62 -0.39 -3.76 9.80
N PHE A 63 0.61 -2.96 9.44
CA PHE A 63 1.84 -2.81 10.22
C PHE A 63 2.46 -1.41 10.08
N PRO A 64 3.00 -0.82 11.17
CA PRO A 64 2.98 -1.29 12.55
C PRO A 64 1.68 -0.91 13.25
N GLN A 65 1.34 -1.62 14.31
CA GLN A 65 0.18 -1.32 15.14
C GLN A 65 0.52 -0.22 16.15
N PHE A 66 0.45 1.05 15.70
CA PHE A 66 0.89 2.22 16.47
C PHE A 66 0.13 2.42 17.80
N TRP A 67 -1.10 1.90 17.91
CA TRP A 67 -1.94 1.98 19.11
C TRP A 67 -1.55 0.97 20.19
N LEU A 68 -0.72 -0.03 19.87
CA LEU A 68 -0.24 -0.98 20.87
C LEU A 68 0.95 -0.40 21.64
N PRO A 69 1.03 -0.66 22.95
CA PRO A 69 2.22 -0.31 23.72
C PRO A 69 3.43 -1.12 23.23
N SER A 70 4.64 -0.61 23.44
CA SER A 70 5.87 -1.16 22.84
C SER A 70 6.09 -2.66 23.10
N TYR A 71 5.72 -3.17 24.28
CA TYR A 71 5.84 -4.59 24.65
C TYR A 71 4.82 -5.52 23.97
N ARG A 72 3.77 -4.98 23.35
CA ARG A 72 2.77 -5.73 22.56
C ARG A 72 2.91 -5.53 21.06
N LYS A 73 3.79 -4.63 20.61
CA LYS A 73 3.96 -4.38 19.17
C LYS A 73 4.47 -5.66 18.51
N PRO A 74 3.77 -6.17 17.48
CA PRO A 74 4.24 -7.35 16.77
C PRO A 74 5.60 -7.07 16.14
N ASP A 75 6.45 -8.09 16.11
CA ASP A 75 7.66 -8.06 15.31
C ASP A 75 7.28 -8.07 13.82
N PHE A 76 8.00 -7.29 13.01
CA PHE A 76 7.70 -7.16 11.59
C PHE A 76 7.79 -8.50 10.85
N LEU A 77 8.83 -9.30 11.12
CA LEU A 77 8.99 -10.59 10.45
C LEU A 77 7.91 -11.56 10.90
N LYS A 78 7.48 -11.53 12.17
CA LYS A 78 6.32 -12.32 12.61
C LYS A 78 5.04 -11.94 11.86
N ALA A 79 4.80 -10.65 11.65
CA ALA A 79 3.64 -10.17 10.88
C ALA A 79 3.71 -10.64 9.40
N LEU A 80 4.90 -10.57 8.78
CA LEU A 80 5.13 -11.04 7.41
C LEU A 80 4.90 -12.55 7.30
N HIS A 81 5.52 -13.35 8.17
CA HIS A 81 5.33 -14.81 8.18
C HIS A 81 3.87 -15.20 8.36
N HIS A 82 3.16 -14.54 9.30
CA HIS A 82 1.76 -14.82 9.53
C HIS A 82 0.90 -14.49 8.29
N LEU A 83 1.21 -13.41 7.57
CA LEU A 83 0.53 -13.04 6.32
C LEU A 83 0.74 -14.10 5.25
N MET A 84 1.99 -14.52 5.04
CA MET A 84 2.35 -15.52 4.04
C MET A 84 1.68 -16.86 4.35
N ALA A 85 1.73 -17.31 5.60
CA ALA A 85 1.12 -18.56 6.03
C ALA A 85 -0.41 -18.56 5.81
N LYS A 86 -1.09 -17.45 6.11
CA LYS A 86 -2.55 -17.34 5.91
C LYS A 86 -2.96 -17.26 4.45
N PHE A 87 -2.05 -16.86 3.57
CA PHE A 87 -2.33 -16.65 2.15
C PHE A 87 -1.82 -17.77 1.23
N MET A 88 -1.43 -18.91 1.81
CA MET A 88 -1.03 -20.10 1.06
C MET A 88 -2.15 -20.61 0.12
N PRO A 89 -1.79 -21.34 -0.97
CA PRO A 89 -0.43 -21.60 -1.43
C PRO A 89 0.20 -20.35 -2.07
N LEU A 90 1.51 -20.18 -1.87
CA LEU A 90 2.32 -19.17 -2.57
C LEU A 90 3.25 -19.87 -3.55
N TYR A 91 3.40 -19.30 -4.74
CA TYR A 91 4.26 -19.84 -5.79
C TYR A 91 5.54 -19.01 -5.89
N ASN A 92 6.67 -19.70 -6.05
CA ASN A 92 7.97 -19.06 -6.24
C ASN A 92 8.12 -18.53 -7.69
N SER A 93 7.28 -17.57 -8.05
CA SER A 93 7.27 -16.90 -9.35
C SER A 93 6.81 -15.46 -9.17
N THR A 94 6.95 -14.67 -10.24
CA THR A 94 6.39 -13.31 -10.32
C THR A 94 4.86 -13.27 -10.35
N ASP A 95 4.18 -14.43 -10.22
CA ASP A 95 2.75 -14.49 -9.96
C ASP A 95 2.40 -14.17 -8.50
N THR A 96 3.35 -14.39 -7.59
CA THR A 96 3.26 -13.90 -6.22
C THR A 96 3.95 -12.54 -6.13
N ILE A 97 3.22 -11.54 -5.62
CA ILE A 97 3.71 -10.16 -5.48
C ILE A 97 3.60 -9.75 -4.02
N LEU A 98 4.70 -9.31 -3.42
CA LEU A 98 4.73 -8.75 -2.08
C LEU A 98 4.95 -7.23 -2.14
N VAL A 99 3.96 -6.46 -1.70
CA VAL A 99 4.03 -5.01 -1.51
C VAL A 99 4.25 -4.71 -0.04
N VAL A 100 5.46 -4.25 0.30
CA VAL A 100 5.79 -3.80 1.65
C VAL A 100 5.80 -2.28 1.64
N GLY A 101 5.08 -1.64 2.55
CA GLY A 101 5.22 -0.20 2.69
C GLY A 101 5.37 0.26 4.11
N GLY A 102 6.25 1.23 4.28
CA GLY A 102 6.48 1.82 5.58
C GLY A 102 6.60 3.32 5.51
N VAL A 103 5.56 3.98 5.99
CA VAL A 103 5.49 5.43 6.08
C VAL A 103 6.69 6.05 6.83
N GLN A 104 7.08 5.49 7.99
CA GLN A 104 8.18 6.05 8.81
C GLN A 104 9.05 4.98 9.50
N TRP A 105 8.64 3.72 9.44
CA TRP A 105 9.22 2.64 10.24
C TRP A 105 10.15 1.71 9.46
N LEU A 106 10.01 1.66 8.13
CA LEU A 106 10.79 0.76 7.31
C LEU A 106 12.26 1.22 7.26
N ARG A 107 13.17 0.25 7.33
CA ARG A 107 14.62 0.46 7.47
C ARG A 107 15.35 -0.47 6.52
N PRO A 108 16.58 -0.15 6.12
CA PRO A 108 17.44 -1.06 5.34
C PRO A 108 17.55 -2.46 5.94
N SER A 109 17.66 -2.57 7.27
CA SER A 109 17.71 -3.87 7.95
C SER A 109 16.46 -4.74 7.73
N HIS A 110 15.28 -4.12 7.61
CA HIS A 110 14.04 -4.83 7.29
C HIS A 110 14.06 -5.36 5.86
N VAL A 111 14.63 -4.62 4.91
CA VAL A 111 14.80 -5.07 3.51
C VAL A 111 15.68 -6.31 3.46
N THR A 112 16.83 -6.28 4.13
CA THR A 112 17.72 -7.45 4.23
C THR A 112 16.98 -8.64 4.85
N ALA A 113 16.22 -8.39 5.93
CA ALA A 113 15.47 -9.45 6.61
C ALA A 113 14.33 -10.03 5.74
N ILE A 114 13.65 -9.22 4.92
CA ILE A 114 12.68 -9.70 3.92
C ILE A 114 13.38 -10.63 2.95
N LYS A 115 14.52 -10.22 2.37
CA LYS A 115 15.27 -11.04 1.41
C LYS A 115 15.68 -12.38 2.03
N SER A 116 16.24 -12.38 3.23
CA SER A 116 16.61 -13.61 3.95
C SER A 116 15.39 -14.50 4.24
N THR A 117 14.27 -13.90 4.63
CA THR A 117 13.01 -14.63 4.87
C THR A 117 12.53 -15.32 3.59
N LEU A 118 12.49 -14.59 2.46
CA LEU A 118 12.06 -15.14 1.18
C LEU A 118 12.96 -16.28 0.71
N ILE A 119 14.28 -16.16 0.89
CA ILE A 119 15.22 -17.26 0.58
C ILE A 119 14.90 -18.48 1.45
N SER A 120 14.72 -18.31 2.76
CA SER A 120 14.44 -19.42 3.68
C SER A 120 13.12 -20.14 3.40
N LEU A 121 12.14 -19.42 2.84
CA LEU A 121 10.83 -19.97 2.46
C LEU A 121 10.81 -20.53 1.03
N GLY A 122 11.91 -20.47 0.29
CA GLY A 122 11.95 -20.88 -1.12
C GLY A 122 11.12 -19.98 -2.03
N LEU A 123 10.96 -18.70 -1.68
CA LEU A 123 10.15 -17.68 -2.36
C LEU A 123 11.03 -16.55 -2.94
N SER A 124 12.28 -16.82 -3.27
CA SER A 124 13.22 -15.80 -3.77
C SER A 124 12.88 -15.26 -5.16
N GLY A 125 12.04 -15.95 -5.92
CA GLY A 125 11.57 -15.59 -7.27
C GLY A 125 10.28 -14.78 -7.29
N ILE A 126 9.69 -14.47 -6.13
CA ILE A 126 8.50 -13.60 -6.07
C ILE A 126 8.88 -12.15 -6.40
N LYS A 127 7.92 -11.39 -6.92
CA LYS A 127 8.13 -9.95 -7.13
C LYS A 127 7.93 -9.21 -5.80
N VAL A 128 8.87 -8.36 -5.41
CA VAL A 128 8.78 -7.53 -4.20
C VAL A 128 8.81 -6.06 -4.60
N ILE A 129 7.86 -5.29 -4.08
CA ILE A 129 7.73 -3.85 -4.29
C ILE A 129 7.80 -3.15 -2.93
N ILE A 130 8.79 -2.27 -2.77
CA ILE A 130 8.97 -1.45 -1.58
C ILE A 130 8.38 -0.06 -1.82
N LYS A 131 7.27 0.23 -1.13
CA LYS A 131 6.78 1.60 -0.96
C LYS A 131 7.59 2.26 0.16
N THR A 132 8.31 3.32 -0.19
CA THR A 132 9.25 3.98 0.71
C THR A 132 8.55 4.80 1.81
N LEU A 133 9.30 5.70 2.43
CA LEU A 133 8.79 6.56 3.49
C LEU A 133 7.70 7.51 2.97
N GLY A 134 6.93 8.10 3.88
CA GLY A 134 5.98 9.15 3.58
C GLY A 134 6.32 10.38 4.42
N SER A 135 6.33 11.55 3.79
CA SER A 135 6.62 12.82 4.47
C SER A 135 5.51 13.25 5.45
N GLY A 136 4.32 12.66 5.32
CA GLY A 136 3.11 13.04 6.04
C GLY A 136 3.20 13.13 7.57
N PHE A 137 4.05 12.32 8.21
CA PHE A 137 4.26 12.35 9.67
C PHE A 137 5.15 13.51 10.15
N HIS A 138 5.66 14.32 9.23
CA HIS A 138 6.67 15.35 9.51
C HIS A 138 6.31 16.69 8.87
N LEU A 139 5.06 16.85 8.41
CA LEU A 139 4.54 18.08 7.85
C LEU A 139 3.99 18.99 8.97
N PRO A 140 3.92 20.33 8.74
CA PRO A 140 3.34 21.30 9.67
C PRO A 140 1.81 21.16 9.73
N VAL A 141 1.34 20.04 10.27
CA VAL A 141 -0.08 19.71 10.43
C VAL A 141 -0.40 19.67 11.92
N PRO A 142 -1.45 20.38 12.40
CA PRO A 142 -1.83 20.35 13.80
C PRO A 142 -1.98 18.91 14.34
N GLY A 143 -1.31 18.63 15.47
CA GLY A 143 -1.34 17.31 16.13
C GLY A 143 -0.30 16.30 15.61
N VAL A 144 0.56 16.69 14.68
CA VAL A 144 1.70 15.88 14.19
C VAL A 144 3.01 16.61 14.51
N VAL A 145 4.06 15.86 14.86
CA VAL A 145 5.37 16.43 15.13
C VAL A 145 6.01 16.90 13.83
N GLU A 146 6.11 18.21 13.66
CA GLU A 146 6.87 18.83 12.58
C GLU A 146 8.38 18.60 12.79
N LEU A 147 9.10 18.28 11.71
CA LEU A 147 10.55 18.22 11.73
C LEU A 147 11.12 19.52 11.17
N ASP A 148 12.17 20.03 11.82
CA ASP A 148 13.01 21.09 11.29
C ASP A 148 13.78 20.64 10.04
N SER A 149 14.49 21.58 9.41
CA SER A 149 15.28 21.30 8.20
C SER A 149 16.27 20.15 8.39
N GLU A 150 16.88 20.02 9.57
CA GLU A 150 17.81 18.93 9.85
C GLU A 150 17.09 17.57 9.93
N GLY A 151 15.94 17.52 10.61
CA GLY A 151 15.08 16.35 10.67
C GLY A 151 14.59 15.93 9.29
N GLN A 152 14.16 16.88 8.44
CA GLN A 152 13.76 16.57 7.05
C GLN A 152 14.92 15.98 6.25
N MET A 153 16.13 16.56 6.35
CA MET A 153 17.33 16.00 5.71
C MET A 153 17.65 14.59 6.19
N LYS A 154 17.51 14.31 7.50
CA LYS A 154 17.71 12.97 8.06
C LYS A 154 16.72 11.95 7.49
N VAL A 155 15.44 12.32 7.37
CA VAL A 155 14.43 11.44 6.76
C VAL A 155 14.71 11.19 5.28
N SER A 156 15.08 12.23 4.52
CA SER A 156 15.43 12.09 3.10
C SER A 156 16.65 11.18 2.89
N ARG A 157 17.73 11.36 3.66
CA ARG A 157 18.91 10.46 3.60
C ARG A 157 18.55 9.02 3.96
N ARG A 158 17.67 8.82 4.94
CA ARG A 158 17.17 7.48 5.30
C ARG A 158 16.36 6.86 4.16
N ASN A 159 15.56 7.67 3.46
CA ASN A 159 14.80 7.24 2.30
C ASN A 159 15.72 6.80 1.14
N GLU A 160 16.74 7.60 0.83
CA GLU A 160 17.76 7.25 -0.18
C GLU A 160 18.46 5.93 0.15
N LEU A 161 18.85 5.73 1.40
CA LEU A 161 19.47 4.48 1.83
C LEU A 161 18.50 3.29 1.69
N LEU A 162 17.23 3.48 2.05
CA LEU A 162 16.19 2.46 1.88
C LEU A 162 16.01 2.09 0.39
N ILE A 163 15.98 3.06 -0.51
CA ILE A 163 15.90 2.84 -1.96
C ILE A 163 17.11 2.02 -2.42
N LYS A 164 18.33 2.46 -2.07
CA LYS A 164 19.58 1.79 -2.46
C LYS A 164 19.61 0.34 -1.99
N THR A 165 19.23 0.08 -0.73
CA THR A 165 19.19 -1.29 -0.19
C THR A 165 18.11 -2.14 -0.87
N SER A 166 16.96 -1.57 -1.21
CA SER A 166 15.88 -2.28 -1.92
C SER A 166 16.30 -2.70 -3.33
N VAL A 167 16.90 -1.78 -4.08
CA VAL A 167 17.43 -2.08 -5.42
C VAL A 167 18.55 -3.12 -5.35
N ALA A 168 19.49 -3.00 -4.41
CA ALA A 168 20.55 -4.00 -4.19
C ALA A 168 19.99 -5.37 -3.76
N ALA A 169 18.82 -5.41 -3.12
CA ALA A 169 18.13 -6.65 -2.79
C ALA A 169 17.48 -7.32 -4.01
N GLY A 170 17.31 -6.60 -5.13
CA GLY A 170 16.58 -7.03 -6.32
C GLY A 170 15.09 -6.67 -6.28
N PHE A 171 14.69 -5.71 -5.44
CA PHE A 171 13.30 -5.30 -5.26
C PHE A 171 12.99 -4.03 -6.06
N GLU A 172 11.74 -3.95 -6.52
CA GLU A 172 11.17 -2.74 -7.12
C GLU A 172 10.87 -1.70 -6.04
N VAL A 173 10.85 -0.42 -6.42
CA VAL A 173 10.66 0.68 -5.47
C VAL A 173 9.65 1.70 -5.99
N ILE A 174 8.82 2.20 -5.06
CA ILE A 174 7.93 3.34 -5.27
C ILE A 174 8.31 4.41 -4.26
N ASP A 175 8.91 5.50 -4.74
CA ASP A 175 9.39 6.57 -3.87
C ASP A 175 8.27 7.53 -3.43
N THR A 176 7.48 7.10 -2.45
CA THR A 176 6.38 7.92 -1.91
C THR A 176 6.86 9.11 -1.11
N HIS A 177 8.10 9.12 -0.63
CA HIS A 177 8.63 10.23 0.17
C HIS A 177 8.78 11.47 -0.69
N THR A 178 9.51 11.35 -1.81
CA THR A 178 9.70 12.44 -2.78
C THR A 178 8.38 12.92 -3.38
N MET A 179 7.42 12.01 -3.61
CA MET A 179 6.10 12.39 -4.11
C MET A 179 5.29 13.21 -3.11
N THR A 180 5.48 12.99 -1.81
CA THR A 180 4.63 13.60 -0.77
C THR A 180 5.26 14.83 -0.14
N ILE A 181 6.59 14.94 -0.13
CA ILE A 181 7.31 16.01 0.60
C ILE A 181 6.96 17.41 0.10
N THR A 182 6.70 17.59 -1.20
CA THR A 182 6.33 18.88 -1.79
C THR A 182 4.83 19.15 -1.79
N ARG A 183 4.01 18.19 -1.32
CA ARG A 183 2.56 18.18 -1.55
C ARG A 183 1.73 18.21 -0.27
N TYR A 184 2.23 18.92 0.74
CA TYR A 184 1.59 19.03 2.06
C TYR A 184 0.17 19.62 2.01
N LYS A 185 -0.14 20.47 1.02
CA LYS A 185 -1.48 21.07 0.83
C LYS A 185 -2.51 20.11 0.25
N GLU A 186 -2.07 19.01 -0.38
CA GLU A 186 -2.95 17.97 -0.94
C GLU A 186 -3.32 16.89 0.12
N PHE A 187 -3.01 17.15 1.39
CA PHE A 187 -3.35 16.29 2.50
C PHE A 187 -4.87 16.29 2.74
N LEU A 188 -5.50 15.12 2.62
CA LEU A 188 -6.92 14.96 2.90
C LEU A 188 -7.13 14.74 4.40
N THR A 189 -8.05 15.52 4.98
CA THR A 189 -8.31 15.62 6.41
C THR A 189 -8.50 14.26 7.10
N GLY A 190 -7.73 14.04 8.17
CA GLY A 190 -7.77 12.90 9.08
C GLY A 190 -6.94 13.16 10.34
N LYS A 191 -7.05 12.32 11.38
CA LYS A 191 -6.29 12.47 12.65
C LYS A 191 -4.78 12.12 12.52
N CYS A 192 -4.30 11.74 11.34
CA CYS A 192 -2.89 11.40 11.10
C CYS A 192 -2.47 11.83 9.68
N GLY A 193 -1.28 12.45 9.58
CA GLY A 193 -0.74 13.11 8.39
C GLY A 193 -0.47 12.25 7.14
N CYS A 194 -0.94 10.99 7.07
CA CYS A 194 -0.56 10.03 6.01
C CYS A 194 -1.69 9.56 5.10
N HIS A 195 -2.89 10.10 5.30
CA HIS A 195 -4.05 9.79 4.47
C HIS A 195 -4.08 10.68 3.22
N PHE A 196 -3.35 10.26 2.19
CA PHE A 196 -3.51 10.80 0.84
C PHE A 196 -4.68 10.17 0.07
N HIS A 197 -5.55 9.44 0.78
CA HIS A 197 -6.76 8.87 0.21
C HIS A 197 -7.94 9.00 1.17
N LYS A 198 -9.16 9.04 0.61
CA LYS A 198 -10.42 8.88 1.32
C LYS A 198 -11.27 7.87 0.56
N VAL A 199 -11.89 6.94 1.27
CA VAL A 199 -12.92 6.08 0.66
C VAL A 199 -14.28 6.65 1.01
N VAL A 200 -15.10 6.91 -0.01
CA VAL A 200 -16.46 7.45 0.13
C VAL A 200 -17.49 6.37 -0.17
N ASP A 201 -18.57 6.32 0.62
CA ASP A 201 -19.75 5.52 0.32
C ASP A 201 -20.66 6.33 -0.62
N LEU A 202 -20.87 5.78 -1.82
CA LEU A 202 -21.61 6.42 -2.89
C LEU A 202 -23.12 6.42 -2.67
N LYS A 203 -23.63 5.59 -1.75
CA LYS A 203 -25.05 5.59 -1.35
C LYS A 203 -25.36 6.65 -0.30
N SER A 204 -24.35 7.11 0.44
CA SER A 204 -24.54 8.03 1.57
C SER A 204 -24.12 9.48 1.29
N HIS A 205 -23.47 9.76 0.16
CA HIS A 205 -23.04 11.12 -0.23
C HIS A 205 -23.90 11.64 -1.40
N SER A 206 -24.82 12.54 -1.09
CA SER A 206 -25.73 13.18 -2.03
C SER A 206 -25.08 14.39 -2.75
N LYS A 207 -25.13 14.36 -4.08
CA LYS A 207 -24.82 15.43 -5.07
C LYS A 207 -23.36 15.65 -5.48
N GLU A 208 -22.40 16.00 -4.61
CA GLU A 208 -21.04 16.37 -5.09
C GLU A 208 -20.22 15.21 -5.69
N VAL A 209 -20.40 13.98 -5.20
CA VAL A 209 -19.64 12.81 -5.69
C VAL A 209 -20.23 12.26 -7.01
N VAL A 210 -21.51 12.53 -7.25
CA VAL A 210 -22.23 12.05 -8.44
C VAL A 210 -21.75 12.73 -9.72
N ASP A 211 -21.32 14.00 -9.63
CA ASP A 211 -20.80 14.74 -10.78
C ASP A 211 -19.38 14.31 -11.21
N ILE A 212 -18.56 13.81 -10.27
CA ILE A 212 -17.21 13.27 -10.57
C ILE A 212 -17.29 11.89 -11.24
N LEU A 213 -18.33 11.10 -10.93
CA LEU A 213 -18.48 9.70 -11.37
C LEU A 213 -19.29 9.52 -12.66
N ARG A 214 -19.72 10.61 -13.30
CA ARG A 214 -20.56 10.56 -14.51
C ARG A 214 -19.85 9.98 -15.75
N ASP A 215 -18.54 9.82 -15.72
CA ASP A 215 -17.75 9.30 -16.86
C ASP A 215 -17.47 7.78 -16.80
N GLU A 216 -17.74 7.10 -15.68
CA GLU A 216 -17.33 5.68 -15.47
C GLU A 216 -18.51 4.68 -15.43
N GLN A 217 -19.68 5.02 -15.99
CA GLN A 217 -20.84 4.12 -15.96
C GLN A 217 -20.84 3.05 -17.06
N LYS A 218 -20.18 1.91 -16.81
CA LYS A 218 -20.60 0.58 -17.30
C LYS A 218 -20.35 -0.48 -16.22
N ASN A 219 -21.42 -1.13 -15.78
CA ASN A 219 -21.54 -2.31 -14.91
C ASN A 219 -21.60 -2.09 -13.38
N GLY A 220 -22.82 -2.20 -12.83
CA GLY A 220 -23.10 -2.32 -11.40
C GLY A 220 -22.92 -1.02 -10.62
N HIS A 221 -23.84 -0.68 -9.71
CA HIS A 221 -23.67 0.52 -8.91
C HIS A 221 -22.48 0.34 -7.94
N PRO A 222 -21.36 1.07 -8.12
CA PRO A 222 -20.25 1.01 -7.18
C PRO A 222 -20.74 1.40 -5.78
N ARG A 223 -20.29 0.70 -4.74
CA ARG A 223 -20.66 1.04 -3.35
C ARG A 223 -19.68 2.06 -2.78
N TYR A 224 -18.40 1.91 -3.09
CA TYR A 224 -17.34 2.76 -2.60
C TYR A 224 -16.48 3.31 -3.74
N HIS A 225 -15.82 4.44 -3.49
CA HIS A 225 -14.83 5.01 -4.40
C HIS A 225 -13.62 5.55 -3.62
N VAL A 226 -12.42 5.29 -4.13
CA VAL A 226 -11.15 5.78 -3.56
C VAL A 226 -10.78 7.13 -4.17
N LEU A 227 -10.87 8.20 -3.38
CA LEU A 227 -10.44 9.55 -3.73
C LEU A 227 -8.99 9.80 -3.30
N GLY A 228 -8.29 10.68 -4.03
CA GLY A 228 -6.97 11.23 -3.66
C GLY A 228 -5.96 11.15 -4.81
N SER A 229 -5.67 12.28 -5.44
CA SER A 229 -4.76 12.39 -6.60
C SER A 229 -3.39 11.75 -6.36
N ILE A 230 -2.81 12.00 -5.18
CA ILE A 230 -1.50 11.46 -4.80
C ILE A 230 -1.57 9.94 -4.60
N ASN A 231 -2.66 9.45 -4.00
CA ASN A 231 -2.89 8.02 -3.91
C ASN A 231 -3.02 7.35 -5.26
N SER A 232 -3.80 7.92 -6.17
CA SER A 232 -3.90 7.42 -7.54
C SER A 232 -2.52 7.37 -8.20
N ALA A 233 -1.72 8.44 -8.10
CA ALA A 233 -0.41 8.51 -8.73
C ALA A 233 0.55 7.40 -8.26
N TYR A 234 0.78 7.23 -6.95
CA TYR A 234 1.69 6.16 -6.49
C TYR A 234 1.09 4.76 -6.64
N SER A 235 -0.25 4.63 -6.69
CA SER A 235 -0.90 3.35 -6.96
C SER A 235 -0.80 2.96 -8.42
N ASP A 236 -0.87 3.91 -9.35
CA ASP A 236 -0.65 3.66 -10.77
C ASP A 236 0.80 3.26 -11.05
N ILE A 237 1.77 3.92 -10.39
CA ILE A 237 3.18 3.50 -10.44
C ILE A 237 3.32 2.08 -9.90
N MET A 238 2.70 1.76 -8.76
CA MET A 238 2.71 0.41 -8.19
C MET A 238 2.20 -0.63 -9.19
N ILE A 239 1.03 -0.38 -9.78
CA ILE A 239 0.41 -1.28 -10.75
C ILE A 239 1.32 -1.45 -11.97
N SER A 240 1.95 -0.36 -12.44
CA SER A 240 2.94 -0.45 -13.52
C SER A 240 4.12 -1.35 -13.16
N ARG A 241 4.63 -1.30 -11.92
CA ARG A 241 5.74 -2.18 -11.45
C ARG A 241 5.30 -3.64 -11.27
N MET A 242 4.03 -3.87 -10.93
CA MET A 242 3.46 -5.22 -10.90
C MET A 242 3.43 -5.84 -12.30
N CYS A 243 3.24 -5.01 -13.33
CA CYS A 243 3.01 -5.41 -14.72
C CYS A 243 4.21 -5.37 -15.65
N SER A 244 5.35 -4.87 -15.18
CA SER A 244 6.65 -4.93 -15.85
C SER A 244 7.36 -6.24 -15.53
#